data_AF-G0NT17-F1
#
_entry.id   AF-G0NT17-F1
#
_cell.length_a   1.000
_cell.length_b   1.000
_cell.length_c   1.000
_cell.angle_alpha   90.00
_cell.angle_beta   90.00
_cell.angle_gamma   90.00
#
_symmetry.space_group_name_H-M   'P 1'
#
loop_
_entity.id
_entity.type
_entity.pdbx_description
1 polymer ?
#
loop_
_entity_poly.entity_id
_entity_poly.type
_entity_poly.pdbx_seq_one_letter_code
_entity_poly.pdbx_strand_id
1 'polypeptide(L)'
;MGMECPMCREEIDSSQVEEHTVRCDVDVEMDCPEEYIEELGELFKSMDKKDKRKTPYEVSRRPERSTKRFYWLFEAKNKGWFRYDPKNERYIEECYKRKMDRADMWICGSNMTIDFKSNTQEKHDYFNTGTRRIRRIKASDLKTSRVRGIAGIDTVAFPLSNP
;
A
#
# COMPACT_ATOMS: atom_id res chain seq x y z
N MET A 1 -0.98 11.79 23.56
CA MET A 1 -1.76 11.86 22.29
C MET A 1 -0.83 11.33 21.21
N GLY A 2 -0.99 10.08 20.77
CA GLY A 2 0.04 9.40 19.96
C GLY A 2 -0.20 7.91 19.62
N MET A 3 -1.28 7.31 20.09
CA MET A 3 -1.55 5.87 19.94
C MET A 3 -2.53 5.59 18.80
N GLU A 4 -2.39 6.26 17.67
CA GLU A 4 -3.24 6.00 16.50
C GLU A 4 -2.46 5.21 15.45
N CYS A 5 -3.09 4.20 14.87
CA CYS A 5 -2.54 3.39 13.80
C CYS A 5 -2.10 4.29 12.63
N PRO A 6 -0.84 4.22 12.22
CA PRO A 6 -0.33 5.10 11.17
C PRO A 6 -0.99 4.82 9.81
N MET A 7 -1.54 3.61 9.62
CA MET A 7 -2.30 3.19 8.44
C MET A 7 -3.77 3.63 8.52
N CYS A 8 -4.49 3.22 9.56
CA CYS A 8 -5.94 3.36 9.63
C CYS A 8 -6.49 4.45 10.56
N ARG A 9 -5.63 5.09 11.37
CA ARG A 9 -5.99 6.07 12.42
C ARG A 9 -6.92 5.55 13.52
N GLU A 10 -7.05 4.23 13.67
CA GLU A 10 -7.71 3.66 14.85
C GLU A 10 -6.78 3.69 16.06
N GLU A 11 -7.36 3.71 17.26
CA GLU A 11 -6.60 3.64 18.50
C GLU A 11 -5.88 2.28 18.56
N ILE A 12 -4.58 2.31 18.79
CA ILE A 12 -3.76 1.13 19.03
C ILE A 12 -3.69 0.93 20.53
N ASP A 13 -3.86 -0.32 20.97
CA ASP A 13 -3.52 -0.68 22.33
C ASP A 13 -2.03 -0.42 22.59
N SER A 14 -1.75 0.44 23.56
CA SER A 14 -0.40 0.77 24.05
C SER A 14 0.47 -0.44 24.36
N SER A 15 -0.14 -1.59 24.72
CA SER A 15 0.59 -2.83 25.01
C SER A 15 1.20 -3.49 23.76
N GLN A 16 0.71 -3.12 22.57
CA GLN A 16 1.05 -3.75 21.29
C GLN A 16 2.14 -3.00 20.51
N VAL A 17 2.55 -1.82 20.97
CA VAL A 17 3.46 -0.93 20.22
C VAL A 17 4.49 -0.31 21.16
N GLU A 18 5.76 -0.63 20.91
CA GLU A 18 6.88 0.13 21.46
C GLU A 18 6.94 1.49 20.77
N GLU A 19 6.95 2.56 21.56
CA GLU A 19 6.92 3.93 21.06
C GLU A 19 8.20 4.25 20.27
N HIS A 20 8.05 4.74 19.03
CA HIS A 20 9.13 5.37 18.23
C HIS A 20 10.34 4.50 17.83
N THR A 21 10.18 3.19 17.67
CA THR A 21 11.26 2.34 17.15
C THR A 21 11.43 2.49 15.64
N VAL A 22 12.58 3.01 15.19
CA VAL A 22 13.00 2.91 13.79
C VAL A 22 13.52 1.49 13.55
N ARG A 23 12.88 0.75 12.65
CA ARG A 23 13.26 -0.63 12.31
C ARG A 23 14.40 -0.63 11.30
N CYS A 24 15.47 -1.34 11.62
CA CYS A 24 16.59 -1.55 10.70
C CYS A 24 16.45 -2.84 9.89
N ASP A 25 15.65 -3.78 10.38
CA ASP A 25 15.45 -5.14 9.86
C ASP A 25 14.34 -5.24 8.79
N VAL A 26 13.76 -4.11 8.39
CA VAL A 26 12.68 -4.05 7.39
C VAL A 26 13.20 -3.44 6.10
N ASP A 27 13.22 -4.23 5.03
CA ASP A 27 13.54 -3.76 3.68
C ASP A 27 12.38 -2.93 3.10
N VAL A 28 12.61 -1.64 2.87
CA VAL A 28 11.63 -0.73 2.25
C VAL A 28 11.31 -1.13 0.81
N GLU A 29 12.22 -1.85 0.15
CA GLU A 29 12.03 -2.36 -1.22
C GLU A 29 11.46 -3.78 -1.25
N MET A 30 10.93 -4.30 -0.13
CA MET A 30 10.32 -5.63 -0.04
C MET A 30 9.25 -5.85 -1.12
N ASP A 31 9.24 -7.05 -1.71
CA ASP A 31 8.26 -7.47 -2.70
C ASP A 31 7.03 -8.11 -2.08
N CYS A 32 5.95 -8.15 -2.87
CA CYS A 32 4.75 -8.88 -2.50
C CYS A 32 5.03 -10.40 -2.51
N PRO A 33 4.66 -11.15 -1.47
CA PRO A 33 4.81 -12.61 -1.44
C PRO A 33 4.12 -13.27 -2.64
N GLU A 34 4.72 -14.34 -3.17
CA GLU A 34 4.24 -15.02 -4.39
C GLU A 34 2.84 -15.61 -4.21
N GLU A 35 2.55 -16.16 -3.04
CA GLU A 35 1.26 -16.77 -2.73
C GLU A 35 0.12 -15.74 -2.84
N TYR A 36 0.37 -14.51 -2.38
CA TYR A 36 -0.62 -13.44 -2.50
C TYR A 36 -0.80 -12.97 -3.94
N ILE A 37 0.25 -13.02 -4.76
CA ILE A 37 0.13 -12.69 -6.19
C ILE A 37 -0.81 -13.67 -6.89
N GLU A 38 -0.76 -14.95 -6.53
CA GLU A 38 -1.66 -15.98 -7.06
C GLU A 38 -3.10 -15.76 -6.62
N GLU A 39 -3.34 -15.57 -5.33
CA GLU A 39 -4.67 -15.26 -4.77
C GLU A 39 -5.29 -14.02 -5.44
N LEU A 40 -4.50 -12.97 -5.62
CA LEU A 40 -4.91 -11.74 -6.28
C LEU A 40 -5.28 -11.99 -7.76
N GLY A 41 -4.51 -12.83 -8.44
CA GLY A 41 -4.79 -13.28 -9.80
C GLY A 41 -6.13 -14.00 -9.92
N GLU A 42 -6.46 -14.86 -8.96
CA GLU A 42 -7.74 -15.56 -8.92
C GLU A 42 -8.91 -14.61 -8.61
N LEU A 43 -8.72 -13.70 -7.65
CA LEU A 43 -9.69 -12.68 -7.29
C LEU A 43 -10.11 -11.87 -8.52
N PHE A 44 -9.15 -11.32 -9.26
CA PHE A 44 -9.45 -10.51 -10.43
C PHE A 44 -10.05 -11.31 -11.59
N LYS A 45 -9.60 -12.56 -11.81
CA LYS A 45 -10.26 -13.47 -12.79
C LYS A 45 -11.73 -13.69 -12.46
N SER A 46 -12.07 -13.78 -11.17
CA SER A 46 -13.46 -13.95 -10.73
C SER A 46 -14.30 -12.68 -11.00
N MET A 47 -13.70 -11.50 -10.88
CA MET A 47 -14.35 -10.22 -11.19
C MET A 47 -14.62 -10.09 -12.70
N ASP A 48 -13.64 -10.43 -13.54
CA ASP A 48 -13.77 -10.36 -14.99
C ASP A 48 -14.87 -11.33 -15.51
N LYS A 49 -15.05 -12.49 -14.88
CA LYS A 49 -16.15 -13.41 -15.21
C LYS A 49 -17.54 -12.82 -14.95
N LYS A 50 -17.66 -11.95 -13.94
CA LYS A 50 -18.92 -11.27 -13.60
C LYS A 50 -19.18 -10.10 -14.54
N ASP A 51 -18.14 -9.46 -15.05
CA ASP A 51 -18.23 -8.29 -15.93
C ASP A 51 -17.86 -8.65 -17.38
N LYS A 52 -18.85 -9.09 -18.17
CA LYS A 52 -18.69 -9.58 -19.55
C LYS A 52 -18.12 -8.55 -20.56
N ARG A 53 -17.80 -7.32 -20.12
CA ARG A 53 -17.40 -6.18 -20.97
C ARG A 53 -15.89 -5.92 -20.99
N LYS A 54 -15.07 -6.63 -20.21
CA LYS A 54 -13.62 -6.38 -20.13
C LYS A 54 -12.79 -7.53 -20.70
N THR A 55 -11.72 -7.18 -21.41
CA THR A 55 -10.68 -8.11 -21.86
C THR A 55 -9.98 -8.73 -20.65
N PRO A 56 -9.71 -10.05 -20.63
CA PRO A 56 -8.99 -10.69 -19.53
C PRO A 56 -7.62 -10.03 -19.38
N TYR A 57 -7.38 -9.38 -18.25
CA TYR A 57 -6.07 -8.82 -17.92
C TYR A 57 -5.29 -9.88 -17.13
N GLU A 58 -4.18 -10.36 -17.69
CA GLU A 58 -3.29 -11.28 -17.00
C GLU A 58 -2.53 -10.54 -15.90
N VAL A 59 -2.73 -10.96 -14.65
CA VAL A 59 -1.90 -10.49 -13.53
C VAL A 59 -0.47 -10.95 -13.79
N SER A 60 0.45 -9.99 -13.99
CA SER A 60 1.84 -10.30 -14.30
C SER A 60 2.50 -11.06 -13.15
N ARG A 61 2.73 -12.36 -13.37
CA ARG A 61 3.39 -13.30 -12.42
C ARG A 61 4.88 -13.03 -12.22
N ARG A 62 5.49 -12.19 -13.05
CA ARG A 62 6.90 -11.82 -12.94
C ARG A 62 7.03 -10.33 -12.66
N PRO A 63 7.98 -9.88 -11.81
CA PRO A 63 8.49 -8.54 -11.95
C PRO A 63 9.03 -8.45 -13.38
N GLU A 64 8.39 -7.62 -14.18
CA GLU A 64 8.78 -7.37 -15.56
C GLU A 64 10.27 -7.02 -15.54
N ARG A 65 11.14 -7.90 -16.07
CA ARG A 65 12.60 -7.68 -16.12
C ARG A 65 12.99 -6.47 -17.01
N SER A 66 12.00 -5.68 -17.44
CA SER A 66 12.15 -4.44 -18.19
C SER A 66 11.37 -3.27 -17.56
N THR A 67 12.06 -2.57 -16.65
CA THR A 67 12.30 -1.11 -16.67
C THR A 67 11.53 -0.12 -15.79
N LYS A 68 10.34 -0.37 -15.21
CA LYS A 68 9.72 0.64 -14.31
C LYS A 68 8.91 0.02 -13.16
N ARG A 69 9.58 -0.27 -12.04
CA ARG A 69 8.93 -0.56 -10.74
C ARG A 69 8.30 0.72 -10.21
N PHE A 70 7.12 0.62 -9.61
CA PHE A 70 6.41 1.72 -8.99
C PHE A 70 6.02 1.38 -7.56
N TYR A 71 5.92 2.39 -6.71
CA TYR A 71 5.46 2.28 -5.34
C TYR A 71 4.26 3.17 -5.10
N TRP A 72 3.36 2.70 -4.24
CA TRP A 72 2.23 3.49 -3.75
C TRP A 72 2.56 4.00 -2.36
N LEU A 73 2.33 5.29 -2.15
CA LEU A 73 2.60 5.98 -0.91
C LEU A 73 1.34 6.61 -0.35
N PHE A 74 1.24 6.68 0.97
CA PHE A 74 0.23 7.45 1.69
C PHE A 74 0.88 8.49 2.62
N GLU A 75 0.16 9.58 2.81
CA GLU A 75 0.62 10.69 3.63
C GLU A 75 0.65 10.31 5.12
N ALA A 76 1.79 10.59 5.76
CA ALA A 76 1.93 10.45 7.21
C ALA A 76 1.15 11.56 7.94
N LYS A 77 0.68 11.30 9.18
CA LYS A 77 -0.03 12.30 10.01
C LYS A 77 0.77 13.60 10.20
N ASN A 78 2.10 13.48 10.32
CA ASN A 78 2.99 14.61 10.53
C ASN A 78 3.63 15.06 9.21
N LYS A 79 4.80 14.51 8.89
CA LYS A 79 5.56 14.82 7.68
C LYS A 79 6.05 13.54 7.03
N GLY A 80 6.28 13.61 5.72
CA GLY A 80 6.80 12.51 4.93
C GLY A 80 5.70 11.57 4.43
N TRP A 81 6.15 10.46 3.86
CA TRP A 81 5.29 9.48 3.21
C TRP A 81 5.65 8.08 3.70
N PHE A 82 4.68 7.20 3.75
CA PHE A 82 4.93 5.78 3.94
C PHE A 82 4.54 5.03 2.68
N ARG A 83 5.32 4.02 2.33
CA ARG A 83 4.91 3.02 1.34
C ARG A 83 3.78 2.17 1.95
N TYR A 84 2.79 1.81 1.15
CA TYR A 84 1.85 0.77 1.55
C TYR A 84 2.59 -0.56 1.77
N ASP A 85 2.03 -1.47 2.55
CA ASP A 85 2.55 -2.84 2.57
C ASP A 85 2.50 -3.46 1.17
N PRO A 86 3.38 -4.41 0.84
CA PRO A 86 3.51 -4.90 -0.53
C PRO A 86 2.24 -5.56 -1.09
N LYS A 87 1.38 -6.13 -0.23
CA LYS A 87 0.12 -6.75 -0.63
C LYS A 87 -0.90 -5.70 -1.06
N ASN A 88 -1.14 -4.70 -0.20
CA ASN A 88 -2.03 -3.58 -0.52
C ASN A 88 -1.50 -2.78 -1.72
N GLU A 89 -0.21 -2.49 -1.78
CA GLU A 89 0.40 -1.81 -2.93
C GLU A 89 0.13 -2.56 -4.24
N ARG A 90 0.28 -3.88 -4.24
CA ARG A 90 0.02 -4.70 -5.43
C ARG A 90 -1.45 -4.63 -5.84
N TYR A 91 -2.37 -4.76 -4.90
CA TYR A 91 -3.79 -4.65 -5.17
C TYR A 91 -4.16 -3.27 -5.76
N ILE A 92 -3.66 -2.18 -5.17
CA ILE A 92 -3.86 -0.81 -5.67
C ILE A 92 -3.33 -0.69 -7.11
N GLU A 93 -2.11 -1.16 -7.37
CA GLU A 93 -1.49 -1.08 -8.69
C GLU A 93 -2.27 -1.87 -9.75
N GLU A 94 -2.77 -3.06 -9.42
CA GLU A 94 -3.60 -3.86 -10.34
C GLU A 94 -4.93 -3.14 -10.65
N CYS A 95 -5.62 -2.59 -9.65
CA CYS A 95 -6.83 -1.78 -9.84
C CYS A 95 -6.57 -0.55 -10.73
N TYR A 96 -5.45 0.16 -10.49
CA TYR A 96 -5.04 1.30 -11.28
C TYR A 96 -4.76 0.94 -12.74
N LYS A 97 -3.99 -0.14 -13.00
CA LYS A 97 -3.71 -0.63 -14.36
C LYS A 97 -4.96 -1.05 -15.12
N ARG A 98 -5.95 -1.59 -14.40
CA ARG A 98 -7.28 -1.96 -14.93
C ARG A 98 -8.22 -0.77 -15.14
N LYS A 99 -7.74 0.47 -14.91
CA LYS A 99 -8.50 1.72 -15.04
C LYS A 99 -9.79 1.70 -14.21
N MET A 100 -9.72 1.15 -13.00
CA MET A 100 -10.81 1.29 -12.04
C MET A 100 -10.79 2.71 -11.47
N ASP A 101 -11.96 3.24 -11.11
CA ASP A 101 -12.05 4.58 -10.50
C ASP A 101 -11.62 4.56 -9.03
N ARG A 102 -11.83 3.40 -8.36
CA ARG A 102 -11.53 3.18 -6.95
C ARG A 102 -11.02 1.78 -6.65
N ALA A 103 -10.36 1.61 -5.51
CA ALA A 103 -9.99 0.32 -4.95
C ALA A 103 -10.38 0.25 -3.47
N ASP A 104 -11.20 -0.73 -3.10
CA ASP A 104 -11.69 -0.92 -1.73
C ASP A 104 -10.87 -2.01 -1.04
N MET A 105 -10.35 -1.74 0.16
CA MET A 105 -9.48 -2.66 0.89
C MET A 105 -9.64 -2.55 2.40
N TRP A 106 -9.31 -3.64 3.07
CA TRP A 106 -9.28 -3.71 4.52
C TRP A 106 -7.87 -3.46 5.03
N ILE A 107 -7.72 -2.44 5.87
CA ILE A 107 -6.44 -2.07 6.47
C ILE A 107 -6.63 -2.00 7.98
N CYS A 108 -5.97 -2.89 8.72
CA CYS A 108 -6.03 -2.96 10.18
C CYS A 108 -7.48 -2.98 10.73
N GLY A 109 -8.37 -3.77 10.11
CA GLY A 109 -9.77 -3.89 10.55
C GLY A 109 -10.70 -2.80 10.05
N SER A 110 -10.20 -1.76 9.39
CA SER A 110 -11.01 -0.70 8.80
C SER A 110 -11.20 -0.89 7.30
N ASN A 111 -12.39 -0.59 6.79
CA ASN A 111 -12.61 -0.49 5.36
C ASN A 111 -12.14 0.88 4.83
N MET A 112 -11.31 0.85 3.80
CA MET A 112 -10.67 2.00 3.18
C MET A 112 -10.95 1.98 1.68
N THR A 113 -11.23 3.15 1.12
CA THR A 113 -11.36 3.32 -0.33
C THR A 113 -10.25 4.23 -0.83
N ILE A 114 -9.52 3.74 -1.83
CA ILE A 114 -8.61 4.53 -2.64
C ILE A 114 -9.40 5.10 -3.81
N ASP A 115 -9.43 6.43 -3.94
CA ASP A 115 -9.97 7.13 -5.10
C ASP A 115 -8.80 7.60 -5.99
N PHE A 116 -8.73 7.05 -7.21
CA PHE A 116 -7.65 7.33 -8.14
C PHE A 116 -7.79 8.69 -8.84
N LYS A 117 -8.99 9.30 -8.83
CA LYS A 117 -9.27 10.60 -9.43
C LYS A 117 -8.83 11.73 -8.50
N SER A 118 -9.18 11.65 -7.22
CA SER A 118 -8.76 12.62 -6.20
C SER A 118 -7.34 12.34 -5.66
N ASN A 119 -6.80 11.14 -5.91
CA ASN A 119 -5.58 10.64 -5.28
C ASN A 119 -5.67 10.70 -3.75
N THR A 120 -6.77 10.15 -3.22
CA THR A 120 -6.99 10.06 -1.76
C THR A 120 -7.30 8.64 -1.30
N GLN A 121 -6.99 8.40 -0.03
CA GLN A 121 -7.52 7.29 0.76
C GLN A 121 -8.57 7.85 1.71
N GLU A 122 -9.74 7.22 1.75
CA GLU A 122 -10.85 7.56 2.63
C GLU A 122 -11.20 6.38 3.53
N LYS A 123 -11.32 6.63 4.83
CA LYS A 123 -11.83 5.64 5.78
C LYS A 123 -13.36 5.66 5.76
N HIS A 124 -13.97 4.50 5.55
CA HIS A 124 -15.41 4.30 5.64
C HIS A 124 -15.75 3.65 6.98
N ASP A 125 -15.77 4.45 8.03
CA ASP A 125 -16.14 4.00 9.37
C ASP A 125 -17.08 5.02 10.03
N TYR A 126 -18.01 4.53 10.84
CA TYR A 126 -19.17 5.28 11.35
C TYR A 126 -18.77 6.46 12.24
N PHE A 127 -17.58 6.39 12.85
CA PHE A 127 -17.13 7.33 13.89
C PHE A 127 -15.92 8.18 13.48
N ASN A 128 -15.26 7.91 12.35
CA ASN A 128 -14.04 8.63 11.96
C ASN A 128 -13.89 8.72 10.44
N THR A 129 -14.15 9.89 9.89
CA THR A 129 -13.94 10.23 8.47
C THR A 129 -12.56 10.86 8.30
N GLY A 130 -11.56 10.02 8.07
CA GLY A 130 -10.20 10.46 7.76
C GLY A 130 -9.90 10.35 6.28
N THR A 131 -9.46 11.46 5.67
CA THR A 131 -8.89 11.46 4.31
C THR A 131 -7.37 11.64 4.37
N ARG A 132 -6.64 10.94 3.49
CA ARG A 132 -5.19 11.12 3.29
C ARG A 132 -4.87 11.21 1.81
N ARG A 133 -3.84 11.98 1.47
CA ARG A 133 -3.30 11.95 0.10
C ARG A 133 -2.57 10.66 -0.14
N ILE A 134 -2.67 10.17 -1.37
CA ILE A 134 -1.85 9.08 -1.88
C ILE A 134 -1.07 9.54 -3.10
N ARG A 135 -0.02 8.80 -3.46
CA ARG A 135 0.68 9.02 -4.72
C ARG A 135 1.37 7.76 -5.18
N ARG A 136 1.50 7.65 -6.50
CA ARG A 136 2.28 6.63 -7.19
C ARG A 136 3.61 7.23 -7.63
N ILE A 137 4.73 6.60 -7.26
CA ILE A 137 6.08 7.05 -7.64
C ILE A 137 6.82 5.94 -8.37
N LYS A 138 7.83 6.29 -9.18
CA LYS A 138 8.77 5.28 -9.69
C LYS A 138 9.68 4.84 -8.55
N ALA A 139 10.17 3.60 -8.60
CA ALA A 139 11.15 3.10 -7.64
C ALA A 139 12.43 3.94 -7.62
N SER A 140 12.84 4.49 -8.77
CA SER A 140 13.97 5.44 -8.87
C SER A 140 13.81 6.68 -7.99
N ASP A 141 12.56 7.07 -7.70
CA ASP A 141 12.24 8.32 -7.01
C ASP A 141 12.06 8.08 -5.50
N LEU A 142 12.23 6.83 -5.02
CA LEU A 142 12.03 6.46 -3.61
C LEU A 142 12.94 7.29 -2.69
N LYS A 143 14.23 7.39 -3.04
CA LYS A 143 15.24 8.12 -2.26
C LYS A 143 14.96 9.63 -2.16
N THR A 144 14.40 10.23 -3.21
CA THR A 144 14.08 11.67 -3.24
C THR A 144 12.70 11.98 -2.66
N SER A 145 11.88 10.96 -2.41
CA SER A 145 10.47 11.10 -2.05
C SER A 145 10.21 11.30 -0.55
N ARG A 146 11.23 11.34 0.30
CA ARG A 146 11.08 11.42 1.78
C ARG A 146 10.16 10.33 2.33
N VAL A 147 10.38 9.10 1.85
CA VAL A 147 9.68 7.92 2.35
C VAL A 147 10.31 7.53 3.69
N ARG A 148 9.49 7.45 4.72
CA ARG A 148 9.88 7.15 6.10
C ARG A 148 9.98 5.66 6.38
N GLY A 149 9.21 4.87 5.64
CA GLY A 149 9.21 3.42 5.72
C GLY A 149 7.97 2.83 5.09
N ILE A 150 7.51 1.71 5.63
CA ILE A 150 6.43 0.89 5.05
C ILE A 150 5.34 0.63 6.08
N ALA A 151 4.08 0.62 5.65
CA ALA A 151 2.91 0.36 6.48
C ALA A 151 2.83 1.24 7.76
N GLY A 152 3.43 2.44 7.72
CA GLY A 152 3.46 3.34 8.85
C GLY A 152 4.54 3.06 9.90
N ILE A 153 5.38 2.05 9.66
CA ILE A 153 6.58 1.74 10.46
C ILE A 153 7.75 2.55 9.90
N ASP A 154 8.42 3.32 10.76
CA ASP A 154 9.64 4.02 10.37
C ASP A 154 10.79 3.02 10.16
N THR A 155 11.52 3.18 9.07
CA THR A 155 12.62 2.27 8.69
C THR A 155 13.85 3.07 8.28
N VAL A 156 15.04 2.54 8.52
CA VAL A 156 16.24 3.06 7.84
C VAL A 156 16.16 2.66 6.36
N ALA A 157 16.12 3.65 5.46
CA ALA A 157 15.95 3.43 4.02
C ALA A 157 17.26 2.94 3.36
N PHE A 158 17.81 1.83 3.84
CA PHE A 158 18.96 1.16 3.25
C PHE A 158 18.63 -0.31 3.05
N PRO A 159 19.03 -0.90 1.90
CA PRO A 159 18.97 -2.35 1.76
C PRO A 159 19.83 -2.96 2.86
N LEU A 160 19.24 -3.89 3.62
CA LEU A 160 20.01 -4.77 4.48
C LEU A 160 20.94 -5.58 3.59
N SER A 161 22.20 -5.19 3.49
CA SER A 161 23.22 -6.11 3.01
C SER A 161 23.26 -7.27 3.99
N ASN A 162 22.84 -8.46 3.55
CA ASN A 162 23.09 -9.69 4.31
C ASN A 162 24.60 -9.76 4.63
N PRO A 163 24.99 -9.99 5.89
CA PRO A 163 26.39 -10.28 6.23
C PRO A 163 26.87 -11.60 5.61
#